data_AF-R7H8U3-F1
#
_entry.id   AF-R7H8U3-F1
#
_cell.length_a   1.000
_cell.length_b   1.000
_cell.length_c   1.000
_cell.angle_alpha   90.00
_cell.angle_beta   90.00
_cell.angle_gamma   90.00
#
_symmetry.space_group_name_H-M   'P 1'
#
loop_
_entity.id
_entity.type
_entity.pdbx_description
1 polymer ?
#
loop_
_entity_poly.entity_id
_entity_poly.type
_entity_poly.pdbx_seq_one_letter_code
_entity_poly.pdbx_strand_id
1 'polypeptide(L)'
;MKKTSKQTQKILGIIVLIIILIWAVPFIHNELLTILHGKEFYNRYIDTGFFDENSEQESCKVLSYSKKLSKVYYVTPEKEQGLILYFTKNENNTWEMSSWDCIWSKSGTADGFQWPYFWQNGF
;
A
#
# COMPACT_ATOMS: atom_id res chain seq x y z
N MET A 1 9.90 42.86 -3.74
CA MET A 1 9.23 41.64 -4.26
C MET A 1 8.82 41.86 -5.70
N LYS A 2 9.37 41.11 -6.67
CA LYS A 2 8.92 41.17 -8.08
C LYS A 2 7.54 40.53 -8.19
N LYS A 3 6.54 41.27 -8.68
CA LYS A 3 5.18 40.76 -8.93
C LYS A 3 5.26 39.78 -10.10
N THR A 4 4.98 38.50 -9.86
CA THR A 4 4.91 37.49 -10.92
C THR A 4 3.76 37.83 -11.88
N SER A 5 3.97 37.62 -13.17
CA SER A 5 2.93 37.90 -14.17
C SER A 5 1.72 36.98 -13.95
N LYS A 6 0.51 37.41 -14.34
CA LYS A 6 -0.70 36.56 -14.27
C LYS A 6 -0.51 35.22 -14.99
N GLN A 7 0.28 35.19 -16.06
CA GLN A 7 0.62 33.96 -16.78
C GLN A 7 1.52 33.04 -15.94
N THR A 8 2.56 33.59 -15.31
CA THR A 8 3.44 32.85 -14.40
C THR A 8 2.67 32.25 -13.21
N GLN A 9 1.70 32.97 -12.66
CA GLN A 9 0.85 32.48 -11.58
C GLN A 9 -0.05 31.30 -12.01
N LYS A 10 -0.64 31.37 -13.22
CA LYS A 10 -1.41 30.26 -13.78
C LYS A 10 -0.57 29.00 -13.99
N ILE A 11 0.63 29.15 -14.57
CA ILE A 11 1.57 28.04 -14.79
C ILE A 11 1.95 27.41 -13.45
N LEU A 12 2.27 28.23 -12.44
CA LEU A 12 2.60 27.73 -11.10
C LEU A 12 1.43 26.95 -10.48
N GLY A 13 0.19 27.45 -10.65
CA GLY A 13 -1.01 26.76 -10.20
C GLY A 13 -1.20 25.39 -10.87
N ILE A 14 -0.95 25.30 -12.18
CA ILE A 14 -1.03 24.03 -12.92
C ILE A 14 0.04 23.04 -12.44
N ILE A 15 1.27 23.51 -12.21
CA ILE A 15 2.36 22.65 -11.70
C ILE A 15 1.99 22.10 -10.33
N VAL A 16 1.49 22.95 -9.42
CA VAL A 16 1.05 22.51 -8.09
C VAL A 16 -0.08 21.49 -8.19
N LEU A 17 -1.06 21.72 -9.09
CA LEU A 17 -2.15 20.78 -9.31
C LEU A 17 -1.64 19.41 -9.81
N ILE A 18 -0.71 19.40 -10.76
CA ILE A 18 -0.11 18.16 -11.28
C ILE A 18 0.59 17.39 -10.15
N ILE A 19 1.36 18.09 -9.31
CA ILE A 19 2.03 17.47 -8.15
C ILE A 19 0.99 16.84 -7.23
N ILE A 20 -0.10 17.54 -6.90
CA ILE A 20 -1.16 16.97 -6.04
C ILE A 20 -1.77 15.72 -6.66
N LEU A 21 -2.06 15.74 -7.98
CA LEU A 21 -2.66 14.60 -8.67
C LEU A 21 -1.74 13.37 -8.70
N ILE A 22 -0.43 13.56 -8.84
CA ILE A 22 0.57 12.47 -8.80
C ILE A 22 0.51 11.70 -7.48
N TRP A 23 0.18 12.37 -6.38
CA TRP A 23 0.06 11.73 -5.06
C TRP A 23 -1.36 11.22 -4.78
N ALA A 24 -2.38 12.01 -5.13
CA ALA A 24 -3.77 11.71 -4.81
C ALA A 24 -4.30 10.51 -5.60
N VAL A 25 -3.96 10.39 -6.89
CA VAL A 25 -4.47 9.30 -7.74
C VAL A 25 -4.09 7.90 -7.23
N PRO A 26 -2.80 7.57 -6.98
CA PRO A 26 -2.44 6.24 -6.48
C PRO A 26 -2.97 5.99 -5.06
N PHE A 27 -3.04 7.01 -4.22
CA PHE A 27 -3.64 6.89 -2.89
C PHE A 27 -5.12 6.50 -2.97
N ILE A 28 -5.91 7.26 -3.74
CA ILE A 28 -7.36 7.00 -3.91
C ILE A 28 -7.58 5.61 -4.54
N HIS A 29 -6.76 5.23 -5.53
CA HIS A 29 -6.85 3.91 -6.14
C HIS A 29 -6.72 2.77 -5.11
N ASN A 30 -5.69 2.85 -4.25
CA ASN A 30 -5.45 1.81 -3.25
C ASN A 30 -6.53 1.80 -2.15
N GLU A 31 -7.07 2.96 -1.78
CA GLU A 31 -8.21 3.02 -0.85
C GLU A 31 -9.46 2.38 -1.46
N LEU A 32 -9.75 2.61 -2.75
CA LEU A 32 -10.85 1.95 -3.44
C LEU A 32 -10.66 0.43 -3.50
N LEU A 33 -9.46 -0.04 -3.83
CA LEU A 33 -9.14 -1.47 -3.79
C LEU A 33 -9.32 -2.05 -2.39
N THR A 34 -8.91 -1.32 -1.36
CA THR A 34 -9.06 -1.74 0.04
C THR A 34 -10.52 -1.83 0.44
N ILE A 35 -11.36 -0.88 0.04
CA ILE A 35 -12.80 -0.91 0.32
C ILE A 35 -13.47 -2.11 -0.39
N LEU A 36 -13.08 -2.38 -1.64
CA LEU A 36 -13.69 -3.43 -2.46
C LEU A 36 -13.25 -4.84 -2.05
N HIS A 37 -11.97 -5.02 -1.72
CA HIS A 37 -11.34 -6.34 -1.58
C HIS A 37 -10.66 -6.58 -0.23
N GLY A 38 -10.50 -5.55 0.61
CA GLY A 38 -9.73 -5.66 1.86
C GLY A 38 -10.27 -6.70 2.84
N LYS A 39 -11.57 -7.01 2.79
CA LYS A 39 -12.17 -8.09 3.59
C LYS A 39 -11.60 -9.47 3.28
N GLU A 40 -11.21 -9.72 2.02
CA GLU A 40 -10.59 -10.99 1.61
C GLU A 40 -9.21 -11.20 2.26
N PHE A 41 -8.57 -10.10 2.69
CA PHE A 41 -7.20 -10.06 3.18
C PHE A 41 -7.09 -9.65 4.66
N TYR A 42 -8.21 -9.40 5.34
CA TYR A 42 -8.19 -9.03 6.75
C TYR A 42 -7.60 -10.18 7.59
N ASN A 43 -6.71 -9.84 8.53
CA ASN A 43 -5.96 -10.77 9.39
C ASN A 43 -5.08 -11.80 8.66
N ARG A 44 -4.90 -11.71 7.33
CA ARG A 44 -4.05 -12.67 6.58
C ARG A 44 -2.54 -12.45 6.77
N TYR A 45 -2.12 -11.39 7.48
CA TYR A 45 -0.71 -11.18 7.83
C TYR A 45 -0.14 -12.27 8.75
N ILE A 46 -1.00 -13.01 9.45
CA ILE A 46 -0.62 -14.20 10.25
C ILE A 46 -0.06 -15.33 9.38
N ASP A 47 -0.33 -15.34 8.07
CA ASP A 47 0.21 -16.34 7.14
C ASP A 47 1.75 -16.32 7.08
N THR A 48 2.37 -15.22 7.52
CA THR A 48 3.83 -15.13 7.68
C THR A 48 4.39 -16.07 8.75
N GLY A 49 3.55 -16.52 9.69
CA GLY A 49 3.93 -17.38 10.81
C GLY A 49 4.54 -16.65 12.02
N PHE A 50 4.71 -15.33 11.97
CA PHE A 50 5.26 -14.55 13.09
C PHE A 50 4.21 -14.09 14.11
N PHE A 51 2.94 -14.03 13.69
CA PHE A 51 1.84 -13.50 14.48
C PHE A 51 0.74 -14.55 14.61
N ASP A 52 0.02 -14.50 15.72
CA ASP A 52 -1.12 -15.37 15.98
C ASP A 52 -2.46 -14.71 15.65
N GLU A 53 -3.54 -15.48 15.75
CA GLU A 53 -4.90 -15.00 15.49
C GLU A 53 -5.41 -13.96 16.51
N ASN A 54 -4.75 -13.84 17.67
CA ASN A 54 -5.09 -12.87 18.71
C ASN A 54 -4.42 -11.51 18.48
N SER A 55 -3.47 -11.46 17.55
CA SER A 55 -2.76 -10.26 17.18
C SER A 55 -3.64 -9.44 16.22
N GLU A 56 -3.79 -8.14 16.49
CA GLU A 56 -4.53 -7.22 15.61
C GLU A 56 -3.59 -6.34 14.80
N GLN A 57 -3.69 -6.39 13.45
CA GLN A 57 -2.94 -5.47 12.60
C GLN A 57 -3.46 -4.04 12.70
N GLU A 58 -2.55 -3.09 12.65
CA GLU A 58 -2.84 -1.65 12.65
C GLU A 58 -3.34 -1.16 11.29
N SER A 59 -3.01 -1.87 10.21
CA SER A 59 -3.46 -1.53 8.86
C SER A 59 -3.52 -2.74 7.95
N CYS A 60 -4.46 -2.72 7.01
CA CYS A 60 -4.57 -3.62 5.87
C CYS A 60 -4.97 -2.79 4.65
N LYS A 61 -4.09 -2.70 3.65
CA LYS A 61 -4.29 -1.90 2.44
C LYS A 61 -4.03 -2.74 1.20
N VAL A 62 -5.02 -2.89 0.34
CA VAL A 62 -4.88 -3.61 -0.93
C VAL A 62 -4.21 -2.67 -1.94
N LEU A 63 -3.07 -3.10 -2.46
CA LEU A 63 -2.20 -2.29 -3.31
C LEU A 63 -2.41 -2.60 -4.78
N SER A 64 -2.68 -3.87 -5.08
CA SER A 64 -3.07 -4.35 -6.40
C SER A 64 -4.01 -5.54 -6.26
N TYR A 65 -4.96 -5.67 -7.18
CA TYR A 65 -5.90 -6.78 -7.21
C TYR A 65 -6.14 -7.23 -8.64
N SER A 66 -6.10 -8.55 -8.87
CA SER A 66 -6.45 -9.18 -10.14
C SER A 66 -7.14 -10.52 -9.87
N LYS A 67 -7.57 -11.22 -10.92
CA LYS A 67 -8.20 -12.54 -10.78
C LYS A 67 -7.28 -13.61 -10.18
N LYS A 68 -5.95 -13.43 -10.27
CA LYS A 68 -4.95 -14.44 -9.88
C LYS A 68 -3.95 -13.97 -8.83
N LEU A 69 -3.68 -12.67 -8.77
CA LEU A 69 -2.62 -12.07 -7.96
C LEU A 69 -3.17 -10.89 -7.16
N SER A 70 -2.71 -10.74 -5.93
CA SER A 70 -2.98 -9.57 -5.09
C SER A 70 -1.73 -9.21 -4.29
N LYS A 71 -1.56 -7.91 -4.01
CA LYS A 71 -0.53 -7.40 -3.11
C LYS A 71 -1.20 -6.60 -2.01
N VAL A 72 -0.83 -6.86 -0.77
CA VAL A 72 -1.48 -6.24 0.39
C VAL A 72 -0.41 -5.76 1.36
N TYR A 73 -0.53 -4.50 1.76
CA TYR A 73 0.33 -3.88 2.75
C TYR A 73 -0.32 -4.00 4.12
N TYR A 74 0.49 -4.43 5.09
CA TYR A 74 0.10 -4.53 6.48
C TYR A 74 1.03 -3.68 7.34
N VAL A 75 0.46 -3.13 8.40
CA VAL A 75 1.24 -2.64 9.55
C VAL A 75 0.96 -3.59 10.70
N THR A 76 2.01 -4.22 11.19
CA THR A 76 1.91 -5.23 12.27
C THR A 76 1.47 -4.57 13.58
N PRO A 77 1.05 -5.38 14.59
CA PRO A 77 0.73 -4.86 15.91
C PRO A 77 1.81 -3.93 16.46
N GLU A 78 1.38 -2.93 17.23
CA GLU A 78 2.24 -1.90 17.82
C GLU A 78 3.05 -1.07 16.80
N LYS A 79 2.75 -1.22 15.50
CA LYS A 79 3.46 -0.58 14.38
C LYS A 79 4.94 -0.97 14.34
N GLU A 80 5.27 -2.21 14.70
CA GLU A 80 6.66 -2.68 14.71
C GLU A 80 7.26 -2.82 13.29
N GLN A 81 6.44 -3.24 12.33
CA GLN A 81 6.87 -3.52 10.97
C GLN A 81 5.79 -3.15 9.95
N GLY A 82 6.24 -2.80 8.74
CA GLY A 82 5.42 -2.72 7.55
C GLY A 82 5.76 -3.87 6.62
N LEU A 83 4.76 -4.67 6.25
CA LEU A 83 4.95 -5.85 5.41
C LEU A 83 4.15 -5.69 4.10
N ILE A 84 4.68 -6.20 3.00
CA ILE A 84 3.88 -6.48 1.79
C ILE A 84 3.76 -7.99 1.67
N LEU A 85 2.54 -8.50 1.63
CA LEU A 85 2.26 -9.89 1.33
C LEU A 85 1.76 -10.02 -0.11
N TYR A 86 2.24 -11.06 -0.78
CA TYR A 86 1.86 -11.43 -2.14
C TYR A 86 0.97 -12.65 -2.08
N PHE A 87 -0.24 -12.52 -2.62
CA PHE A 87 -1.22 -13.60 -2.66
C PHE A 87 -1.42 -14.08 -4.09
N THR A 88 -1.52 -15.40 -4.25
CA THR A 88 -1.91 -16.06 -5.49
C THR A 88 -3.22 -16.81 -5.27
N LYS A 89 -4.09 -16.81 -6.28
CA LYS A 89 -5.37 -17.52 -6.24
C LYS A 89 -5.19 -18.92 -6.79
N ASN A 90 -5.49 -19.93 -5.99
CA ASN A 90 -5.38 -21.33 -6.37
C ASN A 90 -6.56 -21.79 -7.27
N GLU A 91 -6.55 -23.06 -7.69
CA GLU A 91 -7.61 -23.65 -8.54
C GLU A 91 -8.99 -23.65 -7.87
N ASN A 92 -9.03 -23.64 -6.53
CA ASN A 92 -10.26 -23.60 -5.74
C ASN A 92 -10.78 -22.17 -5.51
N ASN A 93 -10.22 -21.17 -6.19
CA ASN A 93 -10.54 -19.75 -6.01
C ASN A 93 -10.26 -19.20 -4.60
N THR A 94 -9.35 -19.81 -3.83
CA THR A 94 -8.90 -19.28 -2.54
C THR A 94 -7.53 -18.63 -2.64
N TRP A 95 -7.31 -17.60 -1.81
CA TRP A 95 -6.06 -16.85 -1.75
C TRP A 95 -5.04 -17.53 -0.85
N GLU A 96 -3.86 -17.81 -1.40
CA GLU A 96 -2.71 -18.38 -0.69
C GLU A 96 -1.55 -17.39 -0.73
N MET A 97 -0.90 -17.19 0.43
CA MET A 97 0.31 -16.37 0.50
C MET A 97 1.45 -17.08 -0.23
N SER A 98 2.03 -16.39 -1.20
CA SER A 98 3.14 -16.90 -2.01
C SER A 98 4.50 -16.42 -1.49
N SER A 99 4.58 -15.18 -1.04
CA SER A 99 5.77 -14.58 -0.44
C SER A 99 5.37 -13.33 0.35
N TRP A 100 6.34 -12.76 1.07
CA TRP A 100 6.21 -11.48 1.75
C TRP A 100 7.56 -10.75 1.79
N ASP A 101 7.52 -9.43 1.89
CA ASP A 101 8.68 -8.56 2.08
C ASP A 101 8.47 -7.69 3.33
N CYS A 102 9.51 -7.46 4.13
CA CYS A 102 9.52 -6.46 5.20
C CYS A 102 10.05 -5.12 4.65
N ILE A 103 9.21 -4.09 4.65
CA ILE A 103 9.50 -2.82 3.95
C ILE A 103 9.93 -1.71 4.89
N TRP A 104 9.72 -1.89 6.18
CA TRP A 104 10.37 -1.12 7.24
C TRP A 104 10.16 -1.86 8.56
N SER A 105 11.08 -1.67 9.50
CA SER A 105 10.99 -2.21 10.85
C SER A 105 11.56 -1.21 11.84
N LYS A 106 10.97 -1.14 13.05
CA LYS A 106 11.52 -0.32 14.14
C LYS A 106 12.78 -0.90 14.76
N SER A 107 12.83 -2.23 14.92
CA SER A 107 13.84 -2.93 15.75
C SER A 107 14.57 -4.06 15.01
N GLY A 108 14.20 -4.35 13.75
CA GLY A 108 14.82 -5.38 12.91
C GLY A 108 15.40 -4.87 11.60
N THR A 109 15.77 -5.80 10.73
CA THR A 109 16.19 -5.53 9.35
C THR A 109 14.98 -5.51 8.42
N ALA A 110 14.93 -4.51 7.55
CA ALA A 110 13.97 -4.46 6.46
C ALA A 110 14.63 -4.98 5.17
N ASP A 111 13.87 -5.70 4.36
CA ASP A 111 14.28 -6.14 3.02
C ASP A 111 14.34 -4.97 2.04
N GLY A 112 13.67 -3.86 2.37
CA GLY A 112 13.72 -2.61 1.62
C GLY A 112 13.20 -1.41 2.42
N PHE A 113 13.00 -0.29 1.73
CA PHE A 113 12.29 0.88 2.26
C PHE A 113 11.30 1.39 1.22
N GLN A 114 10.04 1.59 1.61
CA GLN A 114 9.00 2.10 0.72
C GLN A 114 8.09 3.07 1.44
N TRP A 115 8.14 4.32 0.99
CA TRP A 115 7.28 5.38 1.49
C TRP A 115 6.99 6.40 0.39
N PRO A 116 5.72 6.84 0.25
CA PRO A 116 4.52 6.31 0.86
C PRO A 116 4.16 4.90 0.37
N TYR A 117 3.42 4.17 1.22
CA TYR A 117 3.04 2.77 0.97
C TYR A 117 2.28 2.54 -0.35
N PHE A 118 1.68 3.58 -0.93
CA PHE A 118 0.85 3.48 -2.14
C PHE A 118 1.60 3.67 -3.45
N TRP A 119 2.90 3.99 -3.43
CA TRP A 119 3.76 3.97 -4.62
C TRP A 119 4.24 2.56 -4.97
N GLN A 120 3.29 1.63 -5.04
CA GLN A 120 3.52 0.22 -5.38
C GLN A 120 3.20 -0.07 -6.84
N ASN A 121 2.32 0.77 -7.39
CA ASN A 121 1.80 0.64 -8.74
C ASN A 121 2.69 1.49 -9.64
N GLY A 122 3.68 0.85 -10.26
CA GLY A 122 4.24 1.39 -11.50
C GLY A 122 3.08 1.51 -12.48
N PHE A 123 2.79 2.73 -12.93
CA PHE A 123 1.85 2.97 -14.02
C PHE A 123 2.31 2.26 -15.30
#